data_AF-A0A2E0MVX6-F1
#
_entry.id   AF-A0A2E0MVX6-F1
#
_cell.length_a   1.000
_cell.length_b   1.000
_cell.length_c   1.000
_cell.angle_alpha   90.00
_cell.angle_beta   90.00
_cell.angle_gamma   90.00
#
_symmetry.space_group_name_H-M   'P 1'
#
loop_
_entity.id
_entity.type
_entity.pdbx_description
1 polymer ?
#
loop_
_entity_poly.entity_id
_entity_poly.type
_entity_poly.pdbx_seq_one_letter_code
_entity_poly.pdbx_strand_id
1 'polypeptide(L)'
;MKVTYTTNNKRISAEIEGDSHRDIFAEISKFQEVFEQSVCGKCGSENIKFVVRTVDDNQYYELRCADCGARLSFGAMKKGGGLFPKRKDSDGNWLPDSGWVKWNPKTEKNE
;
A
#
# COMPACT_ATOMS: atom_id res chain seq x y z
N MET A 1 26.10 5.79 2.17
CA MET A 1 26.03 4.33 1.91
C MET A 1 24.94 4.05 0.90
N LYS A 2 25.09 2.99 0.10
CA LYS A 2 24.14 2.62 -0.95
C LYS A 2 23.84 1.12 -0.88
N VAL A 3 22.56 0.76 -0.93
CA VAL A 3 22.10 -0.63 -0.98
C VAL A 3 21.07 -0.80 -2.09
N THR A 4 20.95 -2.00 -2.63
CA THR A 4 19.85 -2.38 -3.52
C THR A 4 18.88 -3.25 -2.75
N TYR A 5 17.62 -2.84 -2.70
CA TYR A 5 16.54 -3.66 -2.17
C TYR A 5 15.66 -4.13 -3.32
N THR A 6 15.36 -5.43 -3.34
CA THR A 6 14.44 -6.05 -4.30
C THR A 6 13.29 -6.64 -3.53
N THR A 7 12.05 -6.38 -3.96
CA THR A 7 10.86 -6.93 -3.32
C THR A 7 10.90 -8.45 -3.29
N ASN A 8 10.26 -9.09 -2.30
CA ASN A 8 10.26 -10.55 -2.16
C ASN A 8 9.77 -11.29 -3.43
N ASN A 9 8.80 -10.71 -4.14
CA ASN A 9 8.28 -11.22 -5.40
C ASN A 9 9.11 -10.83 -6.64
N LYS A 10 10.24 -10.14 -6.46
CA LYS A 10 11.19 -9.71 -7.50
C LYS A 10 10.60 -8.79 -8.57
N ARG A 11 9.44 -8.16 -8.32
CA ARG A 11 8.78 -7.25 -9.28
C ARG A 11 9.38 -5.85 -9.29
N ILE A 12 9.94 -5.38 -8.17
CA ILE A 12 10.44 -4.02 -8.02
C ILE A 12 11.81 -4.08 -7.34
N SER A 13 12.77 -3.35 -7.90
CA SER A 13 14.07 -3.09 -7.28
C SER A 13 14.28 -1.59 -7.15
N ALA A 14 14.83 -1.17 -6.02
CA ALA A 14 15.18 0.22 -5.76
C ALA A 14 16.61 0.32 -5.22
N GLU A 15 17.31 1.37 -5.64
CA GLU A 15 18.56 1.79 -5.01
C GLU A 15 18.22 2.75 -3.89
N ILE A 16 18.72 2.45 -2.68
CA ILE A 16 18.46 3.22 -1.47
C ILE A 16 19.80 3.75 -0.96
N GLU A 17 19.87 5.06 -0.77
CA GLU A 17 21.06 5.76 -0.31
C GLU A 17 20.78 6.46 1.03
N GLY A 18 21.79 6.53 1.89
CA GLY A 18 21.69 7.13 3.22
C GLY A 18 23.04 7.20 3.92
N ASP A 19 23.21 8.17 4.83
CA ASP A 19 24.51 8.46 5.44
C ASP A 19 24.85 7.51 6.59
N SER A 20 23.83 6.95 7.24
CA SER A 20 23.96 6.00 8.34
C SER A 20 23.09 4.75 8.14
N HIS A 21 23.34 3.72 8.94
CA HIS A 21 22.51 2.50 8.91
C HIS A 21 21.07 2.81 9.35
N ARG A 22 20.87 3.86 10.15
CA ARG A 22 19.55 4.33 10.59
C ARG A 22 18.77 4.92 9.42
N ASP A 23 19.43 5.67 8.54
CA ASP A 23 18.79 6.28 7.37
C ASP A 23 18.39 5.19 6.38
N ILE A 24 19.30 4.27 6.07
CA ILE A 24 19.02 3.11 5.22
C ILE A 24 17.85 2.28 5.76
N PHE A 25 17.82 2.01 7.07
CA PHE A 25 16.71 1.27 7.68
C PHE A 25 15.38 2.00 7.52
N ALA A 26 15.36 3.32 7.75
CA ALA A 26 14.15 4.13 7.60
C ALA A 26 13.62 4.13 6.16
N GLU A 27 14.50 4.26 5.17
CA GLU A 27 14.11 4.24 3.76
C GLU A 27 13.65 2.86 3.29
N ILE A 28 14.32 1.78 3.72
CA ILE A 28 13.84 0.41 3.47
C ILE A 28 12.46 0.20 4.10
N SER A 29 12.25 0.65 5.33
CA SER A 29 10.94 0.52 6.01
C SER A 29 9.82 1.20 5.24
N LYS A 30 10.05 2.43 4.75
CA LYS A 30 9.07 3.17 3.92
C LYS A 30 8.81 2.45 2.60
N PHE A 31 9.86 1.91 1.98
CA PHE A 31 9.76 1.15 0.74
C PHE A 31 8.91 -0.12 0.95
N GLN A 32 9.22 -0.91 1.99
CA GLN A 32 8.48 -2.13 2.31
C GLN A 32 7.01 -1.86 2.62
N GLU A 33 6.71 -0.79 3.36
CA GLU A 33 5.33 -0.43 3.73
C GLU A 33 4.40 -0.29 2.51
N VAL A 34 4.93 0.22 1.39
CA VAL A 34 4.18 0.44 0.15
C VAL A 34 4.33 -0.71 -0.84
N PHE A 35 5.55 -1.19 -1.06
CA PHE A 35 5.91 -2.04 -2.20
C PHE A 35 6.04 -3.54 -1.85
N GLU A 36 6.04 -3.93 -0.57
CA GLU A 36 5.96 -5.35 -0.13
C GLU A 36 4.52 -5.84 0.08
N GLN A 37 3.52 -5.05 -0.30
CA GLN A 37 2.14 -5.54 -0.39
C GLN A 37 2.02 -6.42 -1.64
N SER A 38 2.43 -7.69 -1.55
CA SER A 38 2.52 -8.61 -2.70
C SER A 38 1.25 -9.42 -2.98
N VAL A 39 0.35 -9.52 -2.00
CA VAL A 39 -0.89 -10.33 -2.07
C VAL A 39 -2.11 -9.52 -1.67
N CYS A 40 -3.26 -9.87 -2.26
CA CYS A 40 -4.56 -9.35 -1.88
C CYS A 40 -4.98 -9.93 -0.52
N GLY A 41 -5.19 -9.08 0.48
CA GLY A 41 -5.59 -9.53 1.82
C GLY A 41 -6.95 -10.25 1.88
N LYS A 42 -7.82 -10.07 0.87
CA LYS A 42 -9.16 -10.67 0.82
C LYS A 42 -9.23 -12.03 0.12
N CYS A 43 -8.34 -12.28 -0.85
CA CYS A 43 -8.41 -13.51 -1.67
C CYS A 43 -7.07 -14.21 -1.90
N GLY A 44 -5.96 -13.65 -1.40
CA GLY A 44 -4.62 -14.21 -1.55
C GLY A 44 -3.96 -14.04 -2.92
N SER A 45 -4.66 -13.50 -3.92
CA SER A 45 -4.09 -13.31 -5.26
C SER A 45 -2.90 -12.33 -5.28
N GLU A 46 -1.87 -12.67 -6.06
CA GLU A 46 -0.73 -11.81 -6.39
C GLU A 46 -0.98 -10.90 -7.61
N ASN A 47 -2.12 -11.04 -8.27
CA ASN A 47 -2.51 -10.25 -9.44
C ASN A 47 -3.03 -8.87 -9.02
N ILE A 48 -2.12 -8.09 -8.46
CA ILE A 48 -2.36 -6.74 -7.95
C ILE A 48 -1.69 -5.69 -8.82
N LYS A 49 -2.34 -4.52 -8.92
CA LYS A 49 -1.83 -3.35 -9.63
C LYS A 49 -1.93 -2.09 -8.79
N PHE A 50 -0.97 -1.19 -8.98
CA PHE A 50 -1.01 0.16 -8.45
C PHE A 50 -1.99 1.01 -9.26
N VAL A 51 -2.83 1.77 -8.57
CA VAL A 51 -3.83 2.65 -9.16
C VAL A 51 -3.75 4.00 -8.46
N VAL A 52 -3.74 5.07 -9.26
CA VAL A 52 -3.92 6.44 -8.77
C VAL A 52 -5.21 6.97 -9.37
N ARG A 53 -6.09 7.50 -8.51
CA ARG A 53 -7.33 8.17 -8.93
C ARG A 53 -7.25 9.63 -8.54
N THR A 54 -7.74 10.51 -9.41
CA THR A 54 -7.86 11.94 -9.11
C THR A 54 -9.34 12.29 -8.99
N VAL A 55 -9.73 12.91 -7.87
CA VAL A 55 -11.09 13.40 -7.63
C VAL A 55 -10.98 14.78 -6.99
N ASP A 56 -11.57 15.80 -7.62
CA ASP A 56 -11.52 17.20 -7.15
C ASP A 56 -10.09 17.63 -6.76
N ASP A 57 -9.14 17.42 -7.68
CA ASP A 57 -7.69 17.66 -7.50
C ASP A 57 -6.98 16.85 -6.40
N ASN A 58 -7.69 15.98 -5.70
CA ASN A 58 -7.12 15.07 -4.71
C ASN A 58 -6.68 13.75 -5.35
N GLN A 59 -5.45 13.33 -5.07
CA GLN A 59 -4.92 12.04 -5.49
C GLN A 59 -5.16 10.97 -4.44
N TYR A 60 -5.72 9.83 -4.86
CA TYR A 60 -5.95 8.65 -4.05
C TYR A 60 -5.10 7.50 -4.58
N TYR A 61 -4.24 6.98 -3.72
CA TYR A 61 -3.30 5.92 -4.03
C TYR A 61 -3.85 4.59 -3.53
N GLU A 62 -3.94 3.60 -4.41
CA GLU A 62 -4.58 2.31 -4.12
C GLU A 62 -3.78 1.16 -4.74
N LEU A 63 -3.81 0.01 -4.07
CA LEU A 63 -3.59 -1.28 -4.73
C LEU A 63 -4.94 -1.89 -5.06
N ARG A 64 -5.06 -2.49 -6.24
CA ARG A 64 -6.28 -3.16 -6.68
C ARG A 64 -5.99 -4.57 -7.15
N CYS A 65 -6.74 -5.52 -6.63
CA CYS A 65 -6.72 -6.91 -7.08
C CYS A 65 -7.49 -7.01 -8.40
N ALA A 66 -6.85 -7.54 -9.43
CA ALA A 66 -7.46 -7.75 -10.72
C ALA A 66 -8.43 -8.95 -10.72
N ASP A 67 -8.27 -9.89 -9.80
CA ASP A 67 -9.07 -11.12 -9.77
C ASP A 67 -10.39 -10.93 -8.99
N CYS A 68 -10.31 -10.38 -7.77
CA CYS A 68 -11.50 -10.21 -6.92
C CYS A 68 -12.06 -8.78 -6.92
N GLY A 69 -11.31 -7.79 -7.45
CA GLY A 69 -11.71 -6.40 -7.50
C GLY A 69 -11.59 -5.62 -6.18
N ALA A 70 -11.13 -6.26 -5.09
CA ALA A 70 -10.85 -5.59 -3.83
C ALA A 70 -9.70 -4.59 -3.96
N ARG A 71 -9.66 -3.60 -3.06
CA ARG A 71 -8.65 -2.55 -3.02
C ARG A 71 -8.07 -2.38 -1.61
N LEU A 72 -6.81 -1.98 -1.54
CA LEU A 72 -6.17 -1.44 -0.35
C LEU A 72 -5.87 0.04 -0.59
N SER A 73 -6.44 0.92 0.23
CA SER A 73 -6.24 2.36 0.11
C SER A 73 -5.02 2.80 0.91
N PHE A 74 -4.27 3.77 0.38
CA PHE A 74 -3.15 4.39 1.08
C PHE A 74 -3.52 5.81 1.52
N GLY A 75 -3.08 6.17 2.72
CA GLY A 75 -3.00 7.55 3.17
C GLY A 75 -1.66 8.15 2.77
N ALA A 76 -1.63 9.48 2.60
CA ALA A 76 -0.40 10.24 2.44
C ALA A 76 -0.02 10.88 3.77
N MET A 77 1.26 10.78 4.15
CA MET A 77 1.80 11.49 5.29
C MET A 77 1.75 13.00 5.03
N LYS A 78 1.42 13.78 6.06
CA LYS A 78 1.35 15.25 5.97
C LYS A 78 2.68 15.91 5.58
N LYS A 79 3.80 15.23 5.86
CA LYS A 79 5.16 15.68 5.56
C LYS A 79 5.94 14.54 4.93
N GLY A 80 6.87 14.88 4.04
CA GLY A 80 7.81 13.91 3.45
C GLY A 80 7.24 13.02 2.34
N GLY A 81 5.98 13.20 1.94
CA GLY A 81 5.40 12.53 0.76
C GLY A 81 5.21 11.02 0.87
N GLY A 82 5.46 10.43 2.05
CA GLY A 82 5.31 8.98 2.27
C GLY A 82 3.87 8.53 2.18
N LEU A 83 3.66 7.28 1.74
CA LEU A 83 2.37 6.61 1.75
C LEU A 83 2.34 5.55 2.85
N PHE A 84 1.16 5.28 3.41
CA PHE A 84 0.94 4.20 4.37
C PHE A 84 -0.39 3.50 4.10
N PRO A 85 -0.48 2.17 4.22
CA PRO A 85 -1.73 1.46 4.00
C PRO A 85 -2.74 1.80 5.11
N LYS A 86 -3.98 2.13 4.73
CA LYS A 86 -5.06 2.34 5.69
C LYS A 86 -5.57 1.00 6.20
N ARG A 87 -5.16 0.65 7.41
CA ARG A 87 -5.53 -0.60 8.09
C ARG A 87 -6.63 -0.45 9.14
N LYS A 88 -7.07 0.78 9.39
CA LYS A 88 -8.07 1.13 10.41
C LYS A 88 -9.19 1.97 9.81
N ASP A 89 -10.36 1.88 10.41
CA ASP A 89 -11.50 2.75 10.11
C ASP A 89 -11.35 4.14 10.74
N SER A 90 -12.37 5.00 10.56
CA SER A 90 -12.42 6.34 11.13
C SER A 90 -12.46 6.38 12.65
N ASP A 91 -12.93 5.30 13.28
CA ASP A 91 -13.08 5.17 14.74
C ASP A 91 -11.82 4.54 15.36
N GLY A 92 -10.83 4.17 14.54
CA GLY A 92 -9.55 3.62 14.95
C GLY A 92 -9.53 2.10 15.14
N ASN A 93 -10.61 1.41 14.78
CA ASN A 93 -10.68 -0.05 14.83
C ASN A 93 -9.90 -0.67 13.66
N TRP A 94 -9.27 -1.81 13.90
CA TRP A 94 -8.60 -2.56 12.84
C TRP A 94 -9.62 -3.14 11.87
N LEU A 95 -9.36 -2.94 10.58
CA LEU A 95 -10.15 -3.54 9.51
C LEU A 95 -9.74 -5.00 9.31
N PRO A 96 -10.68 -5.90 8.93
CA PRO A 96 -10.35 -7.25 8.51
C PRO A 96 -9.48 -7.25 7.25
N ASP A 97 -8.94 -8.42 6.87
CA ASP A 97 -8.17 -8.60 5.64
C ASP A 97 -7.00 -7.61 5.49
N SER A 98 -6.45 -7.16 6.62
CA SER A 98 -5.46 -6.07 6.67
C SER A 98 -5.94 -4.81 5.94
N GLY A 99 -7.21 -4.41 6.04
CA GLY A 99 -7.73 -3.20 5.39
C GLY A 99 -7.95 -3.31 3.88
N TRP A 100 -7.84 -4.50 3.29
CA TRP A 100 -8.36 -4.73 1.95
C TRP A 100 -9.89 -4.74 2.00
N VAL A 101 -10.52 -3.98 1.12
CA VAL A 101 -11.98 -3.88 1.05
C VAL A 101 -12.50 -4.02 -0.37
N LYS A 102 -13.69 -4.58 -0.52
CA LYS A 102 -14.43 -4.66 -1.78
C LYS A 102 -15.77 -3.97 -1.60
N TRP A 103 -16.09 -3.07 -2.52
CA TRP A 103 -17.40 -2.43 -2.54
C TRP A 103 -18.48 -3.45 -2.87
N ASN A 104 -19.49 -3.55 -2.02
CA ASN A 104 -20.72 -4.30 -2.28
C ASN A 104 -21.84 -3.33 -2.68
N PRO A 105 -22.28 -3.33 -3.95
CA PRO A 105 -23.32 -2.40 -4.42
C PRO A 105 -24.71 -2.72 -3.87
N LYS A 106 -24.95 -3.91 -3.31
CA LYS A 106 -26.25 -4.27 -2.72
C LYS A 106 -26.43 -3.69 -1.33
N THR A 107 -25.33 -3.64 -0.56
CA THR A 107 -25.33 -3.15 0.82
C THR A 107 -24.81 -1.71 0.91
N GLU A 108 -24.27 -1.18 -0.19
CA GLU A 108 -23.61 0.12 -0.29
C GLU A 108 -22.50 0.29 0.76
N LYS A 109 -21.78 -0.80 1.02
CA LYS A 109 -20.73 -0.86 2.04
C LYS A 109 -19.45 -1.48 1.48
N ASN A 110 -18.34 -1.09 2.08
CA ASN A 110 -17.06 -1.75 1.88
C ASN A 110 -17.00 -2.97 2.82
N GLU A 111 -16.72 -4.13 2.25
CA GLU A 111 -16.63 -5.43 2.92
C GLU A 111 -15.26 -6.06 2.75
#